data_AF-A0A2V2YV29-F1
#
_entry.id   AF-A0A2V2YV29-F1
#
_cell.length_a   1.000
_cell.length_b   1.000
_cell.length_c   1.000
_cell.angle_alpha   90.00
_cell.angle_beta   90.00
_cell.angle_gamma   90.00
#
_symmetry.space_group_name_H-M   'P 1'
#
loop_
_entity.id
_entity.type
_entity.pdbx_description
1 polymer ?
#
loop_
_entity_poly.entity_id
_entity_poly.type
_entity_poly.pdbx_seq_one_letter_code
_entity_poly.pdbx_strand_id
1 'polypeptide(L)' 'MRHELIHFLSHVEDEQLMIGVIANLNVDSYASLLHHLAFTSSSTQERWQKLMNQVLR' A
#
# COMPACT_ATOMS: atom_id res chain seq x y z
N MET A 1 4.63 -2.04 15.04
CA MET A 1 5.05 -1.91 13.62
C MET A 1 4.38 -2.90 12.65
N ARG A 2 4.72 -4.21 12.55
CA ARG A 2 4.14 -5.11 11.51
C ARG A 2 2.60 -5.16 11.52
N HIS A 3 1.99 -5.34 12.69
CA HIS A 3 0.54 -5.40 12.81
C HIS A 3 -0.15 -4.04 12.56
N GLU A 4 0.48 -2.94 12.98
CA GLU A 4 -0.04 -1.58 12.73
C GLU A 4 -0.04 -1.25 11.24
N LEU A 5 1.02 -1.63 10.52
CA LEU A 5 1.10 -1.39 9.08
C LEU A 5 0.06 -2.22 8.31
N ILE A 6 -0.09 -3.51 8.64
CA ILE A 6 -1.12 -4.36 8.02
C ILE A 6 -2.52 -3.79 8.33
N HIS A 7 -2.77 -3.40 9.58
CA HIS A 7 -4.03 -2.78 9.97
C HIS A 7 -4.30 -1.49 9.17
N PHE A 8 -3.31 -0.61 9.05
CA PHE A 8 -3.39 0.60 8.23
C PHE A 8 -3.73 0.28 6.77
N LEU A 9 -2.99 -0.66 6.14
CA LEU A 9 -3.19 -1.04 4.75
C LEU A 9 -4.60 -1.60 4.49
N SER A 10 -5.15 -2.34 5.44
CA SER A 10 -6.50 -2.92 5.36
C SER A 10 -7.63 -1.92 5.60
N HIS A 11 -7.41 -0.85 6.38
CA HIS A 11 -8.48 0.07 6.79
C HIS A 11 -8.44 1.44 6.10
N VAL A 12 -7.34 1.79 5.44
CA VAL A 12 -7.32 3.01 4.62
C VAL A 12 -8.20 2.83 3.40
N GLU A 13 -9.21 3.67 3.27
CA GLU A 13 -10.13 3.73 2.13
C GLU A 13 -9.97 5.00 1.30
N ASP A 14 -9.31 6.03 1.85
CA ASP A 14 -9.06 7.29 1.16
C ASP A 14 -7.96 7.12 0.10
N GLU A 15 -8.36 7.10 -1.17
CA GLU A 15 -7.45 6.94 -2.30
C GLU A 15 -6.41 8.08 -2.38
N GLN A 16 -6.72 9.31 -1.99
CA GLN A 16 -5.75 10.41 -2.01
C GLN A 16 -4.65 10.18 -0.98
N LEU A 17 -5.01 9.67 0.19
CA LEU A 17 -4.03 9.28 1.21
C LEU A 17 -3.18 8.10 0.74
N MET A 18 -3.78 7.10 0.10
CA MET A 18 -3.06 5.96 -0.48
C MET A 18 -2.06 6.41 -1.56
N ILE A 19 -2.48 7.28 -2.47
CA ILE A 19 -1.62 7.87 -3.51
C ILE A 19 -0.48 8.65 -2.86
N GLY A 20 -0.80 9.47 -1.84
CA GLY A 20 0.20 10.22 -1.08
C GLY A 20 1.25 9.31 -0.43
N VAL A 21 0.83 8.18 0.15
CA VAL A 21 1.76 7.16 0.66
C VAL A 21 2.64 6.66 -0.47
N ILE A 22 2.07 6.18 -1.58
CA ILE A 22 2.83 5.59 -2.70
C ILE A 22 3.84 6.58 -3.27
N ALA A 23 3.43 7.82 -3.52
CA ALA A 23 4.26 8.86 -4.13
C ALA A 23 5.46 9.28 -3.26
N ASN A 24 5.41 9.05 -1.94
CA ASN A 24 6.48 9.38 -1.00
C ASN A 24 7.36 8.17 -0.63
N LEU A 25 7.12 6.99 -1.20
CA LEU A 25 7.96 5.82 -0.95
C LEU A 25 9.26 5.89 -1.75
N ASN A 26 10.37 5.60 -1.09
CA ASN A 26 11.60 5.23 -1.77
C ASN A 26 11.58 3.74 -2.16
N VAL A 27 12.57 3.30 -2.94
CA VAL A 27 12.66 1.94 -3.47
C VAL A 27 12.63 0.88 -2.35
N ASP A 28 13.34 1.11 -1.25
CA ASP A 28 13.38 0.16 -0.11
C ASP A 28 12.03 0.08 0.60
N SER A 29 11.35 1.22 0.76
CA SER A 29 10.04 1.30 1.39
C SER A 29 8.95 0.67 0.52
N TYR A 30 9.13 0.69 -0.80
CA TYR A 30 8.23 0.02 -1.75
C TYR A 30 8.27 -1.50 -1.59
N ALA A 31 9.47 -2.08 -1.51
CA ALA A 31 9.63 -3.51 -1.23
C ALA A 31 9.00 -3.91 0.11
N SER A 32 9.17 -3.06 1.14
CA SER A 32 8.54 -3.27 2.44
C SER A 32 7.01 -3.20 2.38
N LEU A 33 6.45 -2.24 1.63
CA LEU A 33 5.00 -2.12 1.42
C LEU A 33 4.43 -3.40 0.78
N LEU A 34 5.06 -3.88 -0.29
CA LEU A 34 4.65 -5.10 -0.99
C LEU A 34 4.69 -6.32 -0.05
N HIS A 35 5.75 -6.44 0.75
CA HIS A 35 5.87 -7.52 1.74
C HIS A 35 4.72 -7.50 2.76
N HIS A 36 4.31 -6.31 3.22
CA HIS A 36 3.21 -6.21 4.19
C HIS A 36 1.83 -6.39 3.54
N LEU A 37 1.65 -5.94 2.30
CA LEU A 37 0.42 -6.17 1.53
C LEU A 37 0.14 -7.66 1.34
N ALA A 38 1.17 -8.49 1.18
CA ALA A 38 1.03 -9.94 1.08
C ALA A 38 0.32 -10.59 2.30
N PHE A 39 0.25 -9.89 3.44
CA PHE A 39 -0.48 -10.34 4.64
C PHE A 39 -1.89 -9.74 4.78
N THR A 40 -2.34 -8.93 3.82
CA THR A 40 -3.70 -8.35 3.77
C THR A 40 -4.64 -9.18 2.87
N SER A 41 -5.94 -8.89 2.89
CA SER A 41 -6.91 -9.56 2.00
C SER A 41 -6.60 -9.32 0.52
N SER A 42 -6.96 -10.25 -0.36
CA SER A 42 -6.78 -10.10 -1.81
C SER A 42 -7.39 -8.81 -2.36
N SER A 43 -8.55 -8.41 -1.85
CA SER A 43 -9.20 -7.14 -2.22
C SER A 43 -8.37 -5.91 -1.85
N THR A 44 -7.71 -5.93 -0.69
CA THR A 44 -6.81 -4.86 -0.25
C THR A 44 -5.60 -4.81 -1.17
N GLN A 45 -5.00 -5.97 -1.47
CA GLN A 45 -3.84 -6.07 -2.35
C GLN A 45 -4.13 -5.50 -3.74
N GLU A 46 -5.25 -5.88 -4.35
CA GLU A 46 -5.66 -5.39 -5.67
C GLU A 46 -5.86 -3.87 -5.69
N ARG A 47 -6.51 -3.32 -4.67
CA ARG A 47 -6.74 -1.87 -4.56
C ARG A 47 -5.42 -1.09 -4.50
N TRP A 48 -4.49 -1.52 -3.65
CA TRP A 48 -3.18 -0.89 -3.54
C TRP A 48 -2.35 -1.05 -4.83
N GLN A 49 -2.35 -2.24 -5.45
CA GLN A 49 -1.63 -2.47 -6.70
C GLN A 49 -2.16 -1.61 -7.86
N LYS A 50 -3.49 -1.44 -7.95
CA LYS A 50 -4.10 -0.57 -8.95
C LYS A 50 -3.60 0.87 -8.83
N LEU A 51 -3.55 1.41 -7.61
CA LEU A 51 -3.04 2.76 -7.36
C LEU A 51 -1.54 2.86 -7.61
N MET A 52 -0.75 1.86 -7.22
CA MET A 52 0.68 1.83 -7.52
C MET A 52 0.95 1.88 -9.03
N ASN A 53 0.19 1.12 -9.82
CA ASN A 53 0.28 1.15 -11.29
C ASN A 53 -0.14 2.49 -11.91
N GLN A 54 -0.97 3.28 -11.22
CA GLN A 54 -1.35 4.62 -11.67
C GLN A 54 -0.29 5.67 -11.33
N VAL A 55 0.32 5.58 -10.15
CA VAL A 55 1.30 6.56 -9.65
C VAL A 55 2.68 6.37 -10.28
N LEU A 56 3.08 5.13 -10.55
CA LEU A 56 4.41 4.79 -11.09
C LEU A 56 4.48 4.82 -12.63
N ARG A 57 3.42 5.24 -13.31
CA ARG A 57 3.35 5.38 -14.77
C ARG A 57 3.68 6.79 -15.25
#